data_AF-A0A7X3K1N2-F1
#
_entry.id   AF-A0A7X3K1N2-F1
#
_cell.length_a   1.000
_cell.length_b   1.000
_cell.length_c   1.000
_cell.angle_alpha   90.00
_cell.angle_beta   90.00
_cell.angle_gamma   90.00
#
_symmetry.space_group_name_H-M   'P 1'
#
loop_
_entity.id
_entity.type
_entity.pdbx_description
1 polymer ?
#
loop_
_entity_poly.entity_id
_entity_poly.type
_entity_poly.pdbx_seq_one_letter_code
_entity_poly.pdbx_strand_id
1 'polypeptide(L)'
;MDKNLNEIKEIINEWNPIKIEPLLDDEYTVEVQLINDYLQKHEDITFSDLGEKINDIFDNKFKGYFIKTEESFYIAKKILKTK
;
A
#
# COMPACT_ATOMS: atom_id res chain seq x y z
N MET A 1 14.80 9.51 -6.18
CA MET A 1 13.58 8.82 -5.71
C MET A 1 12.49 9.14 -6.70
N ASP A 2 11.88 8.11 -7.28
CA ASP A 2 10.77 8.26 -8.22
C ASP A 2 9.60 8.94 -7.50
N LYS A 3 9.07 10.01 -8.09
CA LYS A 3 8.01 10.85 -7.50
C LYS A 3 6.83 10.00 -6.99
N ASN A 4 6.49 8.95 -7.74
CA ASN A 4 5.38 8.05 -7.45
C ASN A 4 5.61 7.20 -6.18
N LEU A 5 6.85 6.85 -5.84
CA LEU A 5 7.15 6.02 -4.67
C LEU A 5 6.94 6.79 -3.36
N ASN A 6 7.28 8.08 -3.34
CA ASN A 6 7.08 8.93 -2.18
C ASN A 6 5.58 9.18 -1.92
N GLU A 7 4.79 9.38 -2.97
CA GLU A 7 3.34 9.57 -2.84
C GLU A 7 2.65 8.29 -2.33
N ILE A 8 3.05 7.10 -2.82
CA ILE A 8 2.56 5.83 -2.27
C ILE A 8 2.93 5.70 -0.79
N LYS A 9 4.17 6.06 -0.43
CA LYS A 9 4.65 6.02 0.95
C LYS A 9 3.81 6.90 1.87
N GLU A 10 3.54 8.14 1.48
CA GLU A 10 2.71 9.07 2.25
C GLU A 10 1.31 8.50 2.47
N ILE A 11 0.67 8.00 1.41
CA ILE A 11 -0.68 7.40 1.50
C ILE A 11 -0.70 6.20 2.46
N ILE A 12 0.32 5.33 2.42
CA ILE A 12 0.40 4.15 3.29
C ILE A 12 0.71 4.53 4.74
N ASN A 13 1.61 5.49 4.96
CA ASN A 13 1.92 6.00 6.30
C ASN A 13 0.70 6.69 6.94
N GLU A 14 -0.05 7.48 6.18
CA GLU A 14 -1.31 8.08 6.63
C GLU A 14 -2.36 7.03 6.98
N TRP A 15 -2.44 5.95 6.20
CA TRP A 15 -3.37 4.86 6.48
C TRP A 15 -3.00 4.10 7.75
N ASN A 16 -1.69 3.90 8.00
CA ASN A 16 -1.15 3.18 9.15
C ASN A 16 -1.92 1.86 9.44
N PRO A 17 -1.89 0.88 8.52
CA PRO A 17 -2.81 -0.26 8.49
C PRO A 17 -2.83 -1.14 9.75
N ILE A 18 -1.74 -1.13 10.53
CA ILE A 18 -1.63 -1.87 11.79
C ILE A 18 -1.48 -0.97 13.02
N LYS A 19 -1.73 0.35 12.87
CA LYS A 19 -1.76 1.34 13.95
C LYS A 19 -0.50 1.35 14.82
N ILE A 20 0.67 1.37 14.18
CA ILE A 20 1.95 1.44 14.89
C ILE A 20 2.13 2.84 15.50
N GLU A 21 2.57 2.86 16.76
CA GLU A 21 2.92 4.08 17.50
C GLU A 21 4.21 3.86 18.32
N PRO A 22 5.25 4.71 18.15
CA PRO A 22 5.35 5.80 17.17
C PRO A 22 5.50 5.26 15.74
N LEU A 23 4.84 5.89 14.77
CA LEU A 23 5.05 5.57 13.35
C LEU A 23 6.35 6.22 12.89
N LEU A 24 7.32 5.40 12.49
CA LEU A 24 8.58 5.86 11.93
C LEU A 24 8.47 5.99 10.41
N ASP A 25 9.32 6.84 9.83
CA ASP A 25 9.29 7.10 8.39
C ASP A 25 9.58 5.85 7.55
N ASP A 26 10.33 4.87 8.05
CA ASP A 26 10.74 3.69 7.31
C ASP A 26 9.84 2.46 7.51
N GLU A 27 8.82 2.55 8.35
CA GLU A 27 8.01 1.43 8.83
C GLU A 27 7.43 0.55 7.69
N TYR A 28 6.87 1.18 6.66
CA TYR A 28 6.20 0.48 5.56
C TYR A 28 7.00 0.46 4.25
N THR A 29 8.32 0.71 4.30
CA THR A 29 9.16 0.85 3.10
C THR A 29 9.11 -0.39 2.19
N VAL A 30 9.07 -1.58 2.79
CA VAL A 30 9.05 -2.84 2.05
C VAL A 30 7.71 -3.02 1.34
N GLU A 31 6.60 -2.73 2.01
CA GLU A 31 5.25 -2.86 1.47
C GLU A 31 5.01 -1.85 0.34
N VAL A 32 5.49 -0.61 0.52
CA VAL A 32 5.47 0.44 -0.49
C VAL A 32 6.23 0.01 -1.75
N GLN A 33 7.41 -0.59 -1.60
CA GLN A 33 8.18 -1.10 -2.74
C GLN A 33 7.43 -2.21 -3.48
N LEU A 34 6.82 -3.14 -2.75
CA LEU A 34 6.04 -4.24 -3.35
C LEU A 34 4.81 -3.73 -4.12
N ILE A 35 4.15 -2.67 -3.62
CA ILE A 35 3.05 -2.00 -4.31
C ILE A 35 3.54 -1.34 -5.60
N ASN A 36 4.64 -0.57 -5.53
CA ASN A 36 5.21 0.09 -6.69
C ASN A 36 5.66 -0.91 -7.77
N ASP A 37 6.34 -1.99 -7.38
CA ASP A 37 6.77 -3.05 -8.29
C ASP A 37 5.57 -3.73 -8.97
N TYR A 38 4.46 -3.88 -8.26
CA TYR A 38 3.23 -4.41 -8.85
C TYR A 38 2.65 -3.44 -9.87
N LEU A 39 2.56 -2.15 -9.55
CA LEU A 39 2.10 -1.11 -10.48
C LEU A 39 2.95 -1.03 -11.75
N GLN A 40 4.27 -1.19 -11.64
CA GLN A 40 5.18 -1.16 -12.78
C GLN A 40 5.04 -2.37 -13.70
N LYS A 41 4.55 -3.51 -13.19
CA LYS A 41 4.34 -4.75 -13.96
C LYS A 41 2.97 -4.83 -14.62
N HIS A 42 2.04 -3.95 -14.25
CA HIS A 42 0.65 -3.99 -14.68
C HIS A 42 0.18 -2.60 -15.18
N GLU A 43 0.09 -2.45 -16.51
CA GLU A 43 -0.31 -1.18 -17.14
C GLU A 43 -1.80 -0.86 -16.87
N ASP A 44 -2.69 -1.85 -17.04
CA ASP A 44 -4.16 -1.72 -16.95
C ASP A 44 -4.75 -2.22 -15.62
N ILE A 45 -4.07 -1.93 -14.52
CA ILE A 45 -4.50 -2.36 -13.19
C ILE A 45 -5.76 -1.61 -12.71
N THR A 46 -6.75 -2.34 -12.22
CA THR A 46 -7.94 -1.73 -11.61
C THR A 46 -7.71 -1.46 -10.12
N PHE A 47 -8.54 -0.59 -9.52
CA PHE A 47 -8.48 -0.38 -8.06
C PHE A 47 -8.84 -1.65 -7.27
N SER A 48 -9.63 -2.56 -7.87
CA SER A 48 -9.99 -3.84 -7.26
C SER A 48 -8.76 -4.73 -7.17
N ASP A 49 -8.06 -4.91 -8.29
CA ASP A 49 -6.83 -5.72 -8.36
C ASP A 49 -5.76 -5.19 -7.40
N LEU A 50 -5.59 -3.86 -7.35
CA LEU A 50 -4.62 -3.23 -6.45
C LEU A 50 -5.05 -3.35 -4.98
N GLY A 51 -6.33 -3.19 -4.65
CA GLY A 51 -6.83 -3.32 -3.29
C GLY A 51 -6.63 -4.74 -2.73
N GLU A 52 -6.95 -5.76 -3.53
CA GLU A 52 -6.66 -7.16 -3.19
C GLU A 52 -5.16 -7.39 -2.99
N LYS A 53 -4.33 -6.84 -3.88
CA LYS A 53 -2.88 -6.97 -3.75
C LYS A 53 -2.33 -6.30 -2.49
N ILE A 54 -2.83 -5.12 -2.14
CA ILE A 54 -2.46 -4.41 -0.90
C ILE A 54 -2.84 -5.28 0.30
N ASN A 55 -4.07 -5.80 0.34
CA ASN A 55 -4.52 -6.72 1.37
C ASN A 55 -3.59 -7.94 1.50
N ASP A 56 -3.20 -8.56 0.39
CA ASP A 56 -2.27 -9.70 0.39
C ASP A 56 -0.87 -9.32 0.88
N ILE A 57 -0.35 -8.15 0.51
CA ILE A 57 0.97 -7.70 0.96
C ILE A 57 0.97 -7.54 2.47
N PHE A 58 -0.01 -6.80 3.02
CA PHE A 58 -0.07 -6.52 4.46
C PHE A 58 -0.42 -7.76 5.28
N ASP A 59 -1.34 -8.62 4.82
CA ASP A 59 -1.67 -9.88 5.49
C ASP A 59 -0.44 -10.81 5.57
N ASN A 60 0.35 -10.90 4.49
CA ASN A 60 1.55 -11.73 4.49
C ASN A 60 2.67 -11.17 5.38
N LYS A 61 2.82 -9.84 5.44
CA LYS A 61 3.89 -9.17 6.20
C LYS A 61 3.58 -9.07 7.69
N PHE A 62 2.31 -8.85 8.02
CA PHE A 62 1.84 -8.60 9.37
C PHE A 62 0.81 -9.64 9.80
N LYS A 63 1.10 -10.92 9.55
CA LYS A 63 0.22 -12.05 9.90
C LYS A 63 -0.26 -11.95 11.34
N GLY A 64 -1.58 -11.90 11.52
CA GLY A 64 -2.22 -11.81 12.85
C GLY A 64 -2.29 -10.40 13.43
N TYR A 65 -1.65 -9.41 12.80
CA TYR A 65 -1.72 -7.99 13.16
C TYR A 65 -2.52 -7.17 12.16
N PHE A 66 -2.45 -7.53 10.88
CA PHE A 66 -3.30 -6.99 9.83
C PHE A 66 -4.49 -7.92 9.56
N ILE A 67 -5.65 -7.32 9.33
CA ILE A 67 -6.85 -8.01 8.86
C ILE A 67 -7.23 -7.37 7.53
N LYS A 68 -7.38 -8.20 6.49
CA LYS A 68 -7.83 -7.73 5.18
C LYS A 68 -9.10 -6.89 5.31
N THR A 69 -9.12 -5.75 4.65
CA THR A 69 -10.14 -4.72 4.87
C THR A 69 -10.56 -4.09 3.55
N GLU A 70 -11.82 -3.65 3.50
CA GLU A 70 -12.36 -2.88 2.38
C GLU A 70 -11.66 -1.52 2.23
N GLU A 71 -11.04 -1.01 3.29
CA GLU A 71 -10.27 0.23 3.25
C GLU A 71 -9.10 0.16 2.26
N SER A 72 -8.51 -1.02 2.06
CA SER A 72 -7.44 -1.24 1.08
C SER A 72 -7.85 -0.84 -0.35
N PHE A 73 -9.13 -0.98 -0.73
CA PHE A 73 -9.64 -0.55 -2.03
C PHE A 73 -9.75 0.98 -2.13
N TYR A 74 -10.03 1.66 -1.02
CA TYR A 74 -10.00 3.12 -0.97
C TYR A 74 -8.56 3.65 -1.09
N ILE A 75 -7.61 2.99 -0.42
CA ILE A 75 -6.18 3.26 -0.54
C ILE A 75 -5.69 3.01 -1.96
N ALA A 76 -6.09 1.90 -2.58
CA ALA A 76 -5.80 1.62 -3.99
C ALA A 76 -6.30 2.73 -4.92
N LYS A 77 -7.54 3.21 -4.71
CA LYS A 77 -8.09 4.35 -5.47
C LYS A 77 -7.28 5.63 -5.28
N LYS A 78 -6.76 5.89 -4.06
CA LYS A 78 -5.89 7.05 -3.81
C LYS A 78 -4.59 6.92 -4.61
N ILE A 79 -3.93 5.76 -4.53
CA ILE A 79 -2.66 5.49 -5.22
C ILE A 79 -2.82 5.59 -6.75
N LEU A 80 -3.90 5.05 -7.32
CA LEU A 80 -4.09 5.12 -8.78
C LEU A 80 -4.43 6.52 -9.29
N LYS A 81 -4.81 7.47 -8.42
CA LYS A 81 -4.98 8.87 -8.79
C LYS A 81 -3.68 9.67 -8.78
N THR A 82 -2.63 9.14 -8.17
CA THR A 82 -1.30 9.77 -8.15
C THR A 82 -0.39 9.24 -9.27
N LYS A 83 -0.71 8.07 -9.82
CA LYS A 83 -0.12 7.52 -11.07
C LYS A 83 -0.33 8.46 -12.25
#